data_AF-S3NAR2-F1
#
_entry.id   AF-S3NAR2-F1
#
_cell.length_a   1.000
_cell.length_b   1.000
_cell.length_c   1.000
_cell.angle_alpha   90.00
_cell.angle_beta   90.00
_cell.angle_gamma   90.00
#
_symmetry.space_group_name_H-M   'P 1'
#
loop_
_entity.id
_entity.type
_entity.pdbx_description
1 polymer ?
#
loop_
_entity_poly.entity_id
_entity_poly.type
_entity_poly.pdbx_seq_one_letter_code
_entity_poly.pdbx_strand_id
1 'polypeptide(L)'
;MSALHTSNVNKKSIACRLFYVSTLRGKGTRLKFFSSLIALCCFCFSTVIYAGLLNINPATVEAESWTILDTQTGQVIAEHNSHAQRAPASLTKMMTAYIALKEIKAGRLNKDEIITATPIVSIVQPDESQMFLKPGEKISVDQLLAGLIVMSANDAAVSLAEKISGSLPAFIARMNQEAQAIGMKNTHFSNPAGITMDDHFSSAHDLALLGDTIVRQAPEYLHYSKQPSFSYKNKEHLATNLVLKLDPSSDGMKTGFTKAAGYNLALTAHRPNSQQGLAERRLMVVVMGTKGMEKRAEVAYKLLDLAYYYTRNQVGLEGKQLIAEVPVNKSANKLYKVEAKQTQLITTSLYQQVGAIDLALFDLAQHSIMQADAQGQMTAIAPKTDVVTHMNVALKQKDLTAPVNQVIQLAQVNIYQGDQLLQSFDIEDQVQIEESTWYQRFWAWLQEKFPFLA
;
A
#
# COMPACT_ATOMS: atom_id res chain seq x y z
N MET A 1 -12.20 54.37 33.55
CA MET A 1 -11.62 55.67 33.16
C MET A 1 -10.58 55.38 32.09
N SER A 2 -11.02 55.34 30.82
CA SER A 2 -10.93 56.41 29.80
C SER A 2 -9.51 56.49 29.20
N ALA A 3 -9.23 56.43 27.91
CA ALA A 3 -10.01 56.55 26.67
C ALA A 3 -9.15 55.94 25.53
N LEU A 4 -9.70 55.08 24.65
CA LEU A 4 -10.25 55.39 23.31
C LEU A 4 -9.31 56.10 22.34
N HIS A 5 -8.86 55.37 21.31
CA HIS A 5 -8.89 55.90 19.94
C HIS A 5 -9.25 54.80 18.93
N THR A 6 -10.23 55.13 18.10
CA THR A 6 -10.94 54.31 17.11
C THR A 6 -10.68 54.84 15.71
N SER A 7 -11.02 53.98 14.73
CA SER A 7 -11.26 54.27 13.31
C SER A 7 -10.01 54.34 12.41
N ASN A 8 -10.02 53.92 11.14
CA ASN A 8 -11.17 53.73 10.26
C ASN A 8 -10.87 52.76 9.10
N VAL A 9 -11.94 52.15 8.61
CA VAL A 9 -12.03 51.27 7.45
C VAL A 9 -11.82 52.06 6.16
N ASN A 10 -11.16 51.47 5.15
CA ASN A 10 -11.57 51.72 3.76
C ASN A 10 -11.20 50.57 2.80
N LYS A 11 -12.26 49.91 2.30
CA LYS A 11 -12.26 49.07 1.10
C LYS A 11 -12.01 49.95 -0.13
N LYS A 12 -11.18 49.51 -1.07
CA LYS A 12 -11.36 49.84 -2.49
C LYS A 12 -10.70 48.79 -3.40
N SER A 13 -11.56 48.23 -4.25
CA SER A 13 -11.30 47.35 -5.39
C SER A 13 -10.49 48.04 -6.48
N ILE A 14 -9.48 47.37 -7.05
CA ILE A 14 -8.87 47.65 -8.37
C ILE A 14 -8.37 46.29 -8.90
N ALA A 15 -9.16 45.60 -9.72
CA ALA A 15 -9.23 45.70 -11.19
C ALA A 15 -8.00 45.11 -11.92
N CYS A 16 -8.26 43.94 -12.48
CA CYS A 16 -7.47 43.18 -13.43
C CYS A 16 -7.18 44.02 -14.70
N ARG A 17 -5.91 44.11 -15.14
CA ARG A 17 -5.56 44.52 -16.51
C ARG A 17 -4.42 43.65 -17.03
N LEU A 18 -4.80 42.69 -17.87
CA LEU A 18 -3.95 42.01 -18.83
C LEU A 18 -3.45 43.02 -19.87
N PHE A 19 -2.14 43.07 -20.07
CA PHE A 19 -1.54 43.79 -21.20
C PHE A 19 -1.53 42.90 -22.45
N TYR A 20 -2.02 43.52 -23.52
CA TYR A 20 -2.06 43.07 -24.90
C TYR A 20 -0.64 42.86 -25.46
N VAL A 21 -0.39 41.72 -26.10
CA VAL A 21 0.66 41.58 -27.12
C VAL A 21 -0.04 41.56 -28.48
N SER A 22 0.31 42.55 -29.31
CA SER A 22 -0.09 42.67 -30.70
C SER A 22 0.72 41.71 -31.57
N THR A 23 0.06 40.98 -32.47
CA THR A 23 0.67 40.50 -33.72
C THR A 23 -0.39 40.16 -34.77
N LEU A 24 -0.43 41.02 -35.79
CA LEU A 24 -0.62 40.78 -37.22
C LEU A 24 -1.69 39.79 -37.73
N ARG A 25 -2.65 40.37 -38.47
CA ARG A 25 -3.60 39.73 -39.40
C ARG A 25 -2.87 39.00 -40.54
N GLY A 26 -3.13 37.70 -40.67
CA GLY A 26 -2.90 36.91 -41.88
C GLY A 26 -4.10 35.98 -42.10
N LYS A 27 -4.75 36.08 -43.26
CA LYS A 27 -5.94 35.30 -43.65
C LYS A 27 -5.54 33.86 -44.02
N GLY A 28 -6.35 32.89 -43.62
CA GLY A 28 -6.53 31.65 -44.38
C GLY A 28 -6.28 30.33 -43.63
N THR A 29 -7.37 29.56 -43.47
CA THR A 29 -7.45 28.09 -43.47
C THR A 29 -6.91 27.25 -42.28
N ARG A 30 -7.86 26.50 -41.70
CA ARG A 30 -7.74 25.19 -41.00
C ARG A 30 -7.05 25.18 -39.63
N LEU A 31 -7.84 25.48 -38.60
CA LEU A 31 -7.55 25.14 -37.21
C LEU A 31 -8.17 23.77 -36.88
N LYS A 32 -7.34 22.74 -36.67
CA LYS A 32 -7.76 21.46 -36.10
C LYS A 32 -6.68 20.94 -35.14
N PHE A 33 -7.11 20.81 -33.88
CA PHE A 33 -6.59 19.94 -32.81
C PHE A 33 -5.17 20.19 -32.28
N PHE A 34 -5.06 21.13 -31.34
CA PHE A 34 -4.18 21.00 -30.18
C PHE A 34 -5.03 21.26 -28.93
N SER A 35 -5.46 20.20 -28.25
CA SER A 35 -6.06 20.30 -26.92
C SER A 35 -6.08 18.95 -26.21
N SER A 36 -5.52 18.95 -25.00
CA SER A 36 -5.67 17.95 -23.93
C SER A 36 -4.70 16.76 -23.93
N LEU A 37 -3.50 16.99 -23.41
CA LEU A 37 -2.75 15.99 -22.64
C LEU A 37 -2.69 16.46 -21.18
N ILE A 38 -3.86 16.49 -20.53
CA ILE A 38 -3.96 16.49 -19.07
C ILE A 38 -4.77 15.25 -18.74
N ALA A 39 -4.08 14.10 -18.71
CA ALA A 39 -4.63 12.91 -18.08
C ALA A 39 -4.60 13.17 -16.58
N LEU A 40 -5.76 13.61 -16.11
CA LEU A 40 -6.13 13.83 -14.73
C LEU A 40 -5.73 12.60 -13.90
N CYS A 41 -4.87 12.79 -12.88
CA CYS A 41 -4.76 11.86 -11.77
C CYS A 41 -6.14 11.74 -11.11
N CYS A 42 -6.93 10.76 -11.52
CA CYS A 42 -8.07 10.30 -10.74
C CYS A 42 -7.54 9.62 -9.48
N PHE A 43 -7.31 10.41 -8.43
CA PHE A 43 -7.26 9.89 -7.07
C PHE A 43 -8.67 9.43 -6.72
N CYS A 44 -9.00 8.17 -7.03
CA CYS A 44 -10.17 7.49 -6.48
C CYS A 44 -9.95 7.40 -4.96
N PHE A 45 -10.55 8.33 -4.21
CA PHE A 45 -10.69 8.19 -2.76
C PHE A 45 -11.81 7.19 -2.49
N SER A 46 -11.51 5.90 -2.56
CA SER A 46 -12.34 4.89 -1.92
C SER A 46 -12.18 5.07 -0.41
N THR A 47 -13.24 5.54 0.25
CA THR A 47 -13.31 5.50 1.72
C THR A 47 -13.46 4.04 2.13
N VAL A 48 -12.34 3.38 2.41
CA VAL A 48 -12.37 2.02 2.93
C VAL A 48 -12.70 2.09 4.41
N ILE A 49 -13.94 1.71 4.76
CA ILE A 49 -14.31 1.45 6.15
C ILE A 49 -13.72 0.08 6.49
N TYR A 50 -12.53 0.05 7.08
CA TYR A 50 -11.87 -1.19 7.49
C TYR A 50 -12.48 -1.69 8.81
N ALA A 51 -13.43 -2.61 8.73
CA ALA A 51 -13.66 -3.54 9.83
C ALA A 51 -12.69 -4.72 9.64
N GLY A 52 -11.78 -4.93 10.59
CA GLY A 52 -10.83 -6.05 10.55
C GLY A 52 -11.55 -7.39 10.39
N LEU A 53 -11.02 -8.26 9.52
CA LEU A 53 -11.52 -9.61 9.27
C LEU A 53 -11.35 -10.54 10.48
N LEU A 54 -10.29 -10.31 11.26
CA LEU A 54 -10.04 -11.01 12.52
C LEU A 54 -10.13 -10.01 13.68
N ASN A 55 -11.04 -10.27 14.62
CA ASN A 55 -11.13 -9.51 15.87
C ASN A 55 -10.09 -10.07 16.86
N ILE A 56 -8.86 -9.57 16.83
CA ILE A 56 -7.81 -9.98 17.77
C ILE A 56 -7.86 -9.08 19.00
N ASN A 57 -7.88 -9.66 20.20
CA ASN A 57 -7.82 -8.89 21.44
C ASN A 57 -6.47 -8.18 21.56
N PRO A 58 -6.40 -6.84 21.44
CA PRO A 58 -5.12 -6.15 21.42
C PRO A 58 -4.34 -6.27 22.73
N ALA A 59 -5.01 -6.51 23.87
CA ALA A 59 -4.34 -6.70 25.16
C ALA A 59 -3.50 -8.00 25.22
N THR A 60 -3.74 -8.94 24.30
CA THR A 60 -3.02 -10.22 24.20
C THR A 60 -1.86 -10.15 23.21
N VAL A 61 -1.72 -9.03 22.50
CA VAL A 61 -0.63 -8.76 21.58
C VAL A 61 0.37 -7.85 22.29
N GLU A 62 1.54 -8.39 22.64
CA GLU A 62 2.59 -7.65 23.38
C GLU A 62 3.34 -6.63 22.50
N ALA A 63 2.60 -5.67 21.94
CA ALA A 63 3.07 -4.60 21.06
C ALA A 63 2.19 -3.36 21.22
N GLU A 64 2.78 -2.19 20.99
CA GLU A 64 2.09 -0.90 21.16
C GLU A 64 1.20 -0.55 19.96
N SER A 65 1.62 -0.94 18.75
CA SER A 65 0.84 -0.83 17.52
C SER A 65 1.21 -1.92 16.54
N TRP A 66 0.24 -2.41 15.78
CA TRP A 66 0.46 -3.42 14.75
C TRP A 66 -0.62 -3.43 13.67
N THR A 67 -0.31 -4.02 12.52
CA THR A 67 -1.25 -4.26 11.42
C THR A 67 -0.88 -5.52 10.64
N ILE A 68 -1.88 -6.17 10.05
CA ILE A 68 -1.74 -7.29 9.12
C ILE A 68 -2.44 -6.88 7.82
N LEU A 69 -1.68 -6.79 6.73
CA LEU A 69 -2.15 -6.41 5.41
C LEU A 69 -2.01 -7.60 4.45
N ASP A 70 -3.07 -7.88 3.69
CA ASP A 70 -2.98 -8.75 2.53
C ASP A 70 -2.54 -7.94 1.30
N THR A 71 -1.36 -8.26 0.76
CA THR A 71 -0.74 -7.45 -0.32
C THR A 71 -1.43 -7.61 -1.67
N GLN A 72 -2.23 -8.67 -1.86
CA GLN A 72 -2.91 -8.92 -3.14
C GLN A 72 -4.27 -8.25 -3.21
N THR A 73 -4.98 -8.18 -2.08
CA THR A 73 -6.32 -7.57 -2.00
C THR A 73 -6.28 -6.14 -1.47
N GLY A 74 -5.22 -5.74 -0.78
CA GLY A 74 -5.11 -4.46 -0.09
C GLY A 74 -5.96 -4.38 1.18
N GLN A 75 -6.52 -5.51 1.64
CA GLN A 75 -7.35 -5.55 2.84
C GLN A 75 -6.50 -5.65 4.11
N VAL A 76 -6.81 -4.80 5.09
CA VAL A 76 -6.31 -4.97 6.46
C VAL A 76 -7.08 -6.12 7.11
N ILE A 77 -6.38 -7.18 7.47
CA ILE A 77 -6.93 -8.36 8.12
C ILE A 77 -7.25 -8.08 9.58
N ALA A 78 -6.32 -7.43 10.29
CA ALA A 78 -6.48 -7.00 11.67
C ALA A 78 -5.47 -5.91 11.98
N GLU A 79 -5.80 -5.04 12.94
CA GLU A 79 -4.90 -3.98 13.36
C GLU A 79 -5.23 -3.45 14.76
N HIS A 80 -4.25 -2.80 15.38
CA HIS A 80 -4.42 -2.07 16.64
C HIS A 80 -3.47 -0.88 16.67
N ASN A 81 -4.00 0.32 16.93
CA ASN A 81 -3.25 1.57 16.92
C ASN A 81 -2.38 1.75 15.67
N SER A 82 -2.78 1.18 14.53
CA SER A 82 -1.91 1.06 13.35
C SER A 82 -1.56 2.41 12.71
N HIS A 83 -2.41 3.42 12.91
CA HIS A 83 -2.20 4.79 12.45
C HIS A 83 -1.49 5.69 13.49
N ALA A 84 -1.21 5.18 14.69
CA ALA A 84 -0.51 5.96 15.71
C ALA A 84 0.94 6.25 15.29
N GLN A 85 1.36 7.50 15.44
CA GLN A 85 2.73 7.92 15.14
C GLN A 85 3.70 7.38 16.19
N ARG A 86 4.75 6.71 15.74
CA ARG A 86 5.80 6.13 16.57
C ARG A 86 7.15 6.29 15.89
N ALA A 87 8.22 6.30 16.68
CA ALA A 87 9.57 6.26 16.12
C ALA A 87 9.77 4.96 15.30
N PRO A 88 10.08 5.04 13.99
CA PRO A 88 10.24 3.85 13.15
C PRO A 88 11.54 3.09 13.44
N ALA A 89 12.53 3.75 14.04
CA ALA A 89 13.89 3.23 14.13
C ALA A 89 14.39 2.78 12.74
N SER A 90 15.19 1.71 12.66
CA SER A 90 15.74 1.22 11.38
C SER A 90 14.71 0.72 10.34
N LEU A 91 13.40 0.70 10.63
CA LEU A 91 12.39 0.52 9.59
C LEU A 91 12.44 1.64 8.54
N THR A 92 12.95 2.82 8.90
CA THR A 92 13.27 3.92 7.99
C THR A 92 14.12 3.48 6.79
N LYS A 93 15.02 2.51 6.99
CA LYS A 93 15.90 2.01 5.93
C LYS A 93 15.15 1.29 4.81
N MET A 94 13.89 0.88 5.03
CA MET A 94 13.02 0.40 3.95
C MET A 94 12.81 1.49 2.90
N MET A 95 12.58 2.74 3.30
CA MET A 95 12.42 3.87 2.38
C MET A 95 13.74 4.19 1.66
N THR A 96 14.85 4.19 2.40
CA THR A 96 16.19 4.40 1.83
C THR A 96 16.52 3.36 0.75
N ALA A 97 16.28 2.08 1.04
CA ALA A 97 16.48 0.99 0.09
C ALA A 97 15.52 1.07 -1.10
N TYR A 98 14.24 1.39 -0.85
CA TYR A 98 13.24 1.58 -1.90
C TYR A 98 13.68 2.64 -2.92
N ILE A 99 14.14 3.80 -2.45
CA ILE A 99 14.64 4.87 -3.33
C ILE A 99 15.85 4.41 -4.12
N ALA A 100 16.82 3.76 -3.47
CA ALA A 100 18.02 3.25 -4.15
C ALA A 100 17.67 2.23 -5.26
N LEU A 101 16.79 1.28 -4.97
CA LEU A 101 16.32 0.30 -5.95
C LEU A 101 15.50 0.94 -7.08
N LYS A 102 14.72 1.98 -6.78
CA LYS A 102 13.99 2.78 -7.78
C LYS A 102 14.96 3.52 -8.72
N GLU A 103 16.07 4.04 -8.22
CA GLU A 103 17.13 4.64 -9.04
C GLU A 103 17.83 3.61 -9.92
N ILE A 104 18.08 2.40 -9.39
CA ILE A 104 18.64 1.29 -10.17
C ILE A 104 17.71 0.89 -11.31
N LYS A 105 16.43 0.67 -11.01
CA LYS A 105 15.41 0.34 -12.01
C LYS A 105 15.26 1.43 -13.08
N ALA A 106 15.49 2.68 -12.72
CA ALA A 106 15.45 3.80 -13.65
C ALA A 106 16.78 4.05 -14.40
N GLY A 107 17.81 3.23 -14.17
CA GLY A 107 19.11 3.35 -14.82
C GLY A 107 19.97 4.55 -14.38
N ARG A 108 19.61 5.21 -13.26
CA ARG A 108 20.34 6.36 -12.72
C ARG A 108 21.38 5.99 -11.66
N LEU A 109 21.29 4.78 -11.12
CA LEU A 109 22.27 4.19 -10.23
C LEU A 109 22.60 2.79 -10.76
N ASN A 110 23.88 2.41 -10.78
CA ASN A 110 24.24 1.03 -11.13
C ASN A 110 24.57 0.26 -9.85
N LYS A 111 23.99 -0.94 -9.73
CA LYS A 111 24.20 -1.85 -8.60
C LYS A 111 25.70 -2.23 -8.42
N ASP A 112 26.43 -2.36 -9.51
CA ASP A 112 27.86 -2.73 -9.49
C ASP A 112 28.79 -1.50 -9.43
N GLU A 113 28.24 -0.29 -9.40
CA GLU A 113 29.02 0.94 -9.30
C GLU A 113 29.80 0.98 -7.99
N ILE A 114 31.10 1.25 -8.08
CA ILE A 114 31.95 1.49 -6.93
C ILE A 114 31.85 2.95 -6.52
N ILE A 115 31.34 3.20 -5.33
CA ILE A 115 31.37 4.53 -4.69
C ILE A 115 32.62 4.65 -3.82
N THR A 116 33.09 5.89 -3.65
CA THR A 116 34.09 6.22 -2.64
C THR A 116 33.36 6.85 -1.46
N ALA A 117 33.45 6.23 -0.29
CA ALA A 117 32.85 6.76 0.93
C ALA A 117 33.44 8.16 1.23
N THR A 118 32.58 9.15 1.42
CA THR A 118 33.00 10.53 1.73
C THR A 118 33.13 10.72 3.24
N PRO A 119 33.54 11.91 3.74
CA PRO A 119 33.49 12.22 5.16
C PRO A 119 32.11 12.08 5.83
N ILE A 120 31.01 11.95 5.06
CA ILE A 120 29.65 11.81 5.61
C ILE A 120 29.51 10.58 6.51
N VAL A 121 30.27 9.50 6.26
CA VAL A 121 30.19 8.28 7.07
C VAL A 121 30.66 8.50 8.51
N SER A 122 31.45 9.56 8.75
CA SER A 122 31.96 9.90 10.09
C SER A 122 30.91 10.53 11.03
N ILE A 123 29.69 10.82 10.55
CA ILE A 123 28.59 11.28 11.41
C ILE A 123 27.97 10.13 12.23
N VAL A 124 28.18 8.89 11.78
CA VAL A 124 27.64 7.68 12.40
C VAL A 124 28.42 7.38 13.68
N GLN A 125 27.71 7.24 14.80
CA GLN A 125 28.36 7.05 16.09
C GLN A 125 28.92 5.62 16.24
N PRO A 126 30.00 5.40 17.02
CA PRO A 126 30.64 4.09 17.13
C PRO A 126 29.76 2.95 17.65
N ASP A 127 28.73 3.27 18.45
CA ASP A 127 27.77 2.31 19.01
C ASP A 127 26.56 2.06 18.10
N GLU A 128 26.45 2.77 16.98
CA GLU A 128 25.41 2.54 15.98
C GLU A 128 25.77 1.38 15.04
N SER A 129 24.74 0.68 14.55
CA SER A 129 24.90 -0.38 13.54
C SER A 129 25.51 0.20 12.26
N GLN A 130 26.65 -0.35 11.83
CA GLN A 130 27.42 0.18 10.70
C GLN A 130 28.34 -0.88 10.09
N MET A 131 28.80 -0.64 8.86
CA MET A 131 29.83 -1.42 8.17
C MET A 131 31.27 -0.99 8.54
N PHE A 132 31.39 0.10 9.31
CA PHE A 132 32.64 0.76 9.70
C PHE A 132 33.42 1.24 8.46
N LEU A 133 32.71 1.90 7.54
CA LEU A 133 33.32 2.56 6.38
C LEU A 133 34.21 3.73 6.82
N LYS A 134 35.35 3.88 6.17
CA LYS A 134 36.24 5.04 6.36
C LYS A 134 36.17 5.96 5.13
N PRO A 135 36.36 7.29 5.30
CA PRO A 135 36.48 8.18 4.15
C PRO A 135 37.59 7.72 3.20
N GLY A 136 37.31 7.70 1.90
CA GLY A 136 38.19 7.17 0.85
C GLY A 136 38.05 5.67 0.59
N GLU A 137 37.32 4.92 1.42
CA GLU A 137 37.06 3.50 1.20
C GLU A 137 36.17 3.28 -0.04
N LYS A 138 36.50 2.27 -0.85
CA LYS A 138 35.73 1.90 -2.05
C LYS A 138 34.77 0.78 -1.72
N ILE A 139 33.50 0.95 -2.09
CA ILE A 139 32.43 -0.01 -1.84
C ILE A 139 31.40 0.02 -2.96
N SER A 140 30.86 -1.14 -3.34
CA SER A 140 29.81 -1.21 -4.37
C SER A 140 28.43 -0.83 -3.82
N VAL A 141 27.53 -0.36 -4.70
CA VAL A 141 26.13 -0.12 -4.35
C VAL A 141 25.44 -1.40 -3.84
N ASP A 142 25.72 -2.56 -4.44
CA ASP A 142 25.24 -3.87 -3.95
C ASP A 142 25.64 -4.13 -2.50
N GLN A 143 26.91 -3.93 -2.15
CA GLN A 143 27.39 -4.11 -0.78
C GLN A 143 26.75 -3.12 0.20
N LEU A 144 26.50 -1.88 -0.23
CA LEU A 144 25.77 -0.90 0.60
C LEU A 144 24.32 -1.34 0.82
N LEU A 145 23.63 -1.84 -0.21
CA LEU A 145 22.27 -2.36 -0.08
C LEU A 145 22.23 -3.57 0.86
N ALA A 146 23.16 -4.50 0.71
CA ALA A 146 23.29 -5.65 1.59
C ALA A 146 23.57 -5.23 3.05
N GLY A 147 24.52 -4.32 3.28
CA GLY A 147 24.80 -3.76 4.61
C GLY A 147 23.62 -2.99 5.19
N LEU A 148 22.92 -2.20 4.38
CA LEU A 148 21.73 -1.45 4.79
C LEU A 148 20.60 -2.37 5.25
N ILE A 149 20.32 -3.44 4.49
CA ILE A 149 19.16 -4.31 4.72
C ILE A 149 19.48 -5.38 5.77
N VAL A 150 20.61 -6.09 5.63
CA VAL A 150 20.98 -7.23 6.48
C VAL A 150 21.60 -6.76 7.80
N MET A 151 22.62 -5.89 7.74
CA MET A 151 23.31 -5.39 8.93
C MET A 151 22.62 -4.20 9.59
N SER A 152 21.62 -3.61 8.92
CA SER A 152 20.98 -2.37 9.37
C SER A 152 21.96 -1.19 9.46
N ALA A 153 22.96 -1.14 8.57
CA ALA A 153 24.08 -0.22 8.66
C ALA A 153 23.70 1.25 8.35
N ASN A 154 24.07 2.17 9.24
CA ASN A 154 23.79 3.60 9.16
C ASN A 154 24.72 4.32 8.19
N ASP A 155 26.00 3.92 8.15
CA ASP A 155 27.00 4.44 7.20
C ASP A 155 26.62 4.10 5.76
N ALA A 156 26.03 2.93 5.52
CA ALA A 156 25.43 2.59 4.23
C ALA A 156 24.25 3.50 3.87
N ALA A 157 23.38 3.82 4.83
CA ALA A 157 22.22 4.69 4.61
C ALA A 157 22.63 6.10 4.20
N VAL A 158 23.59 6.72 4.90
CA VAL A 158 24.06 8.08 4.58
C VAL A 158 24.87 8.12 3.29
N SER A 159 25.62 7.06 2.98
CA SER A 159 26.39 6.95 1.72
C SER A 159 25.46 6.85 0.51
N LEU A 160 24.43 6.00 0.58
CA LEU A 160 23.42 5.89 -0.48
C LEU A 160 22.64 7.20 -0.63
N ALA A 161 22.27 7.84 0.49
CA ALA A 161 21.55 9.11 0.48
C ALA A 161 22.35 10.23 -0.23
N GLU A 162 23.62 10.39 0.12
CA GLU A 162 24.51 11.36 -0.52
C GLU A 162 24.74 11.02 -2.00
N LYS A 163 24.98 9.74 -2.34
CA LYS A 163 25.17 9.33 -3.73
C LYS A 163 23.96 9.63 -4.61
N ILE A 164 22.75 9.42 -4.10
CA ILE A 164 21.50 9.55 -4.88
C ILE A 164 21.06 11.00 -5.03
N SER A 165 21.11 11.78 -3.95
CA SER A 165 20.54 13.14 -3.93
C SER A 165 21.58 14.25 -3.77
N GLY A 166 22.87 13.91 -3.74
CA GLY A 166 23.99 14.84 -3.55
C GLY A 166 24.15 15.38 -2.13
N SER A 167 23.12 15.30 -1.29
CA SER A 167 23.15 15.72 0.12
C SER A 167 22.06 15.04 0.95
N LEU A 168 22.26 14.97 2.27
CA LEU A 168 21.24 14.42 3.19
C LEU A 168 19.93 15.22 3.17
N PRO A 169 19.90 16.57 3.22
CA PRO A 169 18.64 17.32 3.17
C PRO A 169 17.84 17.05 1.89
N ALA A 170 18.51 16.96 0.75
CA ALA A 170 17.84 16.64 -0.52
C ALA A 170 17.30 15.20 -0.53
N PHE A 171 18.02 14.25 0.07
CA PHE A 171 17.53 12.88 0.21
C PHE A 171 16.34 12.79 1.17
N ILE A 172 16.36 13.48 2.30
CA ILE A 172 15.26 13.54 3.27
C ILE A 172 13.99 14.13 2.63
N ALA A 173 14.14 15.24 1.89
CA ALA A 173 13.02 15.81 1.13
C ALA A 173 12.43 14.78 0.15
N ARG A 174 13.29 14.03 -0.53
CA ARG A 174 12.87 12.95 -1.44
C ARG A 174 12.17 11.79 -0.70
N MET A 175 12.66 11.38 0.47
CA MET A 175 11.99 10.36 1.30
C MET A 175 10.56 10.75 1.64
N ASN A 176 10.34 12.02 2.00
CA ASN A 176 9.00 12.52 2.33
C ASN A 176 8.11 12.69 1.08
N GLN A 177 8.67 13.03 -0.08
CA GLN A 177 7.94 13.01 -1.35
C GLN A 177 7.47 11.60 -1.73
N GLU A 178 8.32 10.59 -1.56
CA GLU A 178 7.95 9.19 -1.81
C GLU A 178 6.91 8.71 -0.79
N ALA A 179 7.05 9.08 0.49
CA ALA A 179 6.05 8.78 1.52
C ALA A 179 4.67 9.35 1.15
N GLN A 180 4.62 10.61 0.69
CA GLN A 180 3.39 11.24 0.21
C GLN A 180 2.82 10.52 -1.02
N ALA A 181 3.66 10.15 -1.99
CA ALA A 181 3.24 9.44 -3.21
C ALA A 181 2.67 8.05 -2.91
N ILE A 182 3.19 7.37 -1.89
CA ILE A 182 2.69 6.06 -1.41
C ILE A 182 1.39 6.23 -0.60
N GLY A 183 1.12 7.42 -0.07
CA GLY A 183 -0.03 7.69 0.79
C GLY A 183 0.23 7.42 2.27
N MET A 184 1.49 7.48 2.71
CA MET A 184 1.92 7.31 4.10
C MET A 184 1.56 8.56 4.93
N LYS A 185 0.32 8.64 5.42
CA LYS A 185 -0.24 9.87 6.01
C LYS A 185 0.29 10.22 7.41
N ASN A 186 0.84 9.25 8.13
CA ASN A 186 1.36 9.39 9.49
C ASN A 186 2.86 9.11 9.52
N THR A 187 3.59 9.59 8.50
CA THR A 187 5.04 9.42 8.36
C THR A 187 5.73 10.74 8.06
N HIS A 188 6.83 10.99 8.78
CA HIS A 188 7.81 12.02 8.46
C HIS A 188 9.22 11.45 8.69
N PHE A 189 10.06 11.49 7.66
CA PHE A 189 11.47 11.13 7.74
C PHE A 189 12.33 12.38 7.95
N SER A 190 13.22 12.33 8.94
CA SER A 190 14.19 13.40 9.23
C SER A 190 15.64 12.94 9.01
N ASN A 191 15.86 11.65 8.77
CA ASN A 191 17.16 11.07 8.44
C ASN A 191 16.98 9.75 7.67
N PRO A 192 18.01 9.28 6.93
CA PRO A 192 17.92 8.04 6.14
C PRO A 192 18.12 6.74 6.94
N ALA A 193 18.59 6.84 8.19
CA ALA A 193 19.06 5.70 8.97
C ALA A 193 18.03 5.19 10.00
N GLY A 194 17.10 6.04 10.44
CA GLY A 194 16.18 5.72 11.52
C GLY A 194 16.64 6.14 12.92
N ILE A 195 17.59 7.07 13.03
CA ILE A 195 17.96 7.64 14.34
C ILE A 195 16.78 8.41 14.92
N THR A 196 16.53 8.27 16.22
CA THR A 196 15.44 8.94 16.91
C THR A 196 15.63 10.45 16.84
N MET A 197 14.60 11.17 16.37
CA MET A 197 14.48 12.62 16.42
C MET A 197 13.00 12.97 16.62
N ASP A 198 12.70 14.16 17.14
CA ASP A 198 11.34 14.58 17.49
C ASP A 198 10.39 14.55 16.29
N ASP A 199 10.83 15.05 15.13
CA ASP A 199 10.08 15.03 13.86
C ASP A 199 10.45 13.80 13.01
N HIS A 200 10.65 12.63 13.65
CA HIS A 200 10.95 11.38 12.95
C HIS A 200 10.01 10.26 13.38
N PHE A 201 8.91 10.12 12.65
CA PHE A 201 7.85 9.18 12.99
C PHE A 201 7.31 8.45 11.76
N SER A 202 6.68 7.31 12.01
CA SER A 202 5.86 6.57 11.04
C SER A 202 4.72 5.89 11.80
N SER A 203 3.84 5.18 11.09
CA SER A 203 2.84 4.32 11.70
C SER A 203 2.99 2.86 11.21
N ALA A 204 2.40 1.90 11.93
CA ALA A 204 2.44 0.50 11.50
C ALA A 204 1.74 0.31 10.15
N HIS A 205 0.62 1.01 9.94
CA HIS A 205 -0.11 1.06 8.67
C HIS A 205 0.76 1.58 7.53
N ASP A 206 1.41 2.74 7.71
CA ASP A 206 2.21 3.34 6.63
C ASP A 206 3.44 2.51 6.29
N LEU A 207 4.05 1.88 7.29
CA LEU A 207 5.16 0.94 7.05
C LEU A 207 4.69 -0.32 6.32
N ALA A 208 3.45 -0.77 6.52
CA ALA A 208 2.87 -1.87 5.74
C ALA A 208 2.62 -1.44 4.28
N LEU A 209 2.15 -0.22 4.05
CA LEU A 209 2.03 0.35 2.69
C LEU A 209 3.39 0.46 2.00
N LEU A 210 4.43 0.91 2.71
CA LEU A 210 5.78 0.95 2.18
C LEU A 210 6.30 -0.45 1.85
N GLY A 211 6.04 -1.43 2.72
CA GLY A 211 6.38 -2.83 2.49
C GLY A 211 5.72 -3.42 1.25
N ASP A 212 4.42 -3.22 1.12
CA ASP A 212 3.65 -3.63 -0.06
C ASP A 212 4.16 -2.93 -1.33
N THR A 213 4.46 -1.63 -1.24
CA THR A 213 5.06 -0.88 -2.36
C THR A 213 6.41 -1.46 -2.78
N ILE A 214 7.27 -1.81 -1.82
CA ILE A 214 8.56 -2.45 -2.09
C ILE A 214 8.36 -3.78 -2.81
N VAL A 215 7.48 -4.64 -2.30
CA VAL A 215 7.16 -5.94 -2.94
C VAL A 215 6.70 -5.75 -4.38
N ARG A 216 5.83 -4.77 -4.65
CA ARG A 216 5.25 -4.56 -5.99
C ARG A 216 6.20 -3.84 -6.95
N GLN A 217 6.99 -2.88 -6.47
CA GLN A 217 7.72 -1.95 -7.33
C GLN A 217 9.24 -2.16 -7.35
N ALA A 218 9.79 -2.74 -6.28
CA ALA A 218 11.21 -3.01 -6.07
C ALA A 218 11.45 -4.39 -5.40
N PRO A 219 10.94 -5.50 -5.98
CA PRO A 219 11.03 -6.84 -5.39
C PRO A 219 12.46 -7.33 -5.19
N GLU A 220 13.46 -6.71 -5.82
CA GLU A 220 14.88 -6.95 -5.59
C GLU A 220 15.30 -6.72 -4.14
N TYR A 221 14.53 -5.94 -3.36
CA TYR A 221 14.71 -5.83 -1.90
C TYR A 221 14.70 -7.21 -1.23
N LEU A 222 13.80 -8.10 -1.65
CA LEU A 222 13.62 -9.44 -1.08
C LEU A 222 14.83 -10.34 -1.30
N HIS A 223 15.66 -10.06 -2.32
CA HIS A 223 16.93 -10.75 -2.51
C HIS A 223 17.88 -10.56 -1.32
N TYR A 224 17.86 -9.38 -0.70
CA TYR A 224 18.68 -9.05 0.46
C TYR A 224 17.98 -9.43 1.76
N SER A 225 16.70 -9.11 1.92
CA SER A 225 16.02 -9.30 3.21
C SER A 225 15.75 -10.75 3.60
N LYS A 226 15.83 -11.69 2.65
CA LYS A 226 15.77 -13.13 2.91
C LYS A 226 17.12 -13.74 3.29
N GLN A 227 18.22 -13.01 3.14
CA GLN A 227 19.56 -13.55 3.43
C GLN A 227 19.69 -13.78 4.95
N PRO A 228 20.11 -14.99 5.39
CA PRO A 228 20.28 -15.26 6.81
C PRO A 228 21.53 -14.58 7.39
N SER A 229 22.50 -14.22 6.54
CA SER A 229 23.70 -13.50 6.89
C SER A 229 24.31 -12.76 5.69
N PHE A 230 25.19 -11.81 5.98
CA PHE A 230 26.00 -11.09 4.99
C PHE A 230 27.44 -10.99 5.49
N SER A 231 28.40 -11.30 4.63
CA SER A 231 29.83 -11.25 4.97
C SER A 231 30.48 -9.99 4.42
N TYR A 232 31.08 -9.19 5.31
CA TYR A 232 31.83 -7.98 4.96
C TYR A 232 33.14 -7.91 5.75
N LYS A 233 34.25 -7.54 5.09
CA LYS A 233 35.60 -7.46 5.71
C LYS A 233 35.98 -8.73 6.51
N ASN A 234 35.72 -9.91 5.94
CA ASN A 234 35.97 -11.22 6.56
C ASN A 234 35.22 -11.46 7.88
N LYS A 235 34.11 -10.74 8.12
CA LYS A 235 33.21 -10.94 9.25
C LYS A 235 31.83 -11.29 8.74
N GLU A 236 31.24 -12.33 9.28
CA GLU A 236 29.85 -12.69 9.01
C GLU A 236 28.93 -11.92 9.95
N HIS A 237 27.88 -11.33 9.39
CA HIS A 237 26.84 -10.61 10.11
C HIS A 237 25.50 -11.30 9.90
N LEU A 238 24.91 -11.79 10.99
CA LEU A 238 23.62 -12.46 10.94
C LEU A 238 22.48 -11.45 10.72
N ALA A 239 21.47 -11.88 9.97
CA ALA A 239 20.23 -11.14 9.86
C ALA A 239 19.53 -11.03 11.22
N THR A 240 19.00 -9.84 11.49
CA THR A 240 18.31 -9.53 12.75
C THR A 240 16.86 -10.00 12.78
N ASN A 241 16.28 -10.36 11.63
CA ASN A 241 14.94 -10.93 11.56
C ASN A 241 14.99 -12.42 11.94
N LEU A 242 14.68 -12.72 13.20
CA LEU A 242 14.70 -14.09 13.72
C LEU A 242 13.69 -15.01 13.04
N VAL A 243 12.62 -14.47 12.43
CA VAL A 243 11.57 -15.27 11.77
C VAL A 243 12.10 -16.01 10.54
N LEU A 244 13.18 -15.53 9.89
CA LEU A 244 13.84 -16.25 8.79
C LEU A 244 14.32 -17.65 9.19
N LYS A 245 14.55 -17.89 10.48
CA LYS A 245 14.94 -19.22 11.02
C LYS A 245 13.74 -20.08 11.42
N LEU A 246 12.59 -19.45 11.64
CA LEU A 246 11.38 -20.11 12.14
C LEU A 246 10.45 -20.53 11.01
N ASP A 247 10.44 -19.76 9.92
CA ASP A 247 9.51 -19.94 8.81
C ASP A 247 10.25 -19.74 7.47
N PRO A 248 10.45 -20.81 6.68
CA PRO A 248 11.13 -20.71 5.38
C PRO A 248 10.33 -19.96 4.32
N SER A 249 9.04 -19.70 4.55
CA SER A 249 8.21 -18.86 3.69
C SER A 249 8.43 -17.36 3.91
N SER A 250 9.08 -16.99 5.02
CA SER A 250 9.47 -15.63 5.34
C SER A 250 10.65 -15.18 4.49
N ASP A 251 10.53 -14.01 3.86
CA ASP A 251 11.55 -13.45 2.97
C ASP A 251 11.86 -11.97 3.28
N GLY A 252 11.41 -11.47 4.43
CA GLY A 252 11.75 -10.12 4.85
C GLY A 252 10.97 -9.60 6.07
N MET A 253 11.07 -8.31 6.38
CA MET A 253 11.88 -7.31 5.66
C MET A 253 12.89 -6.61 6.54
N LYS A 254 12.46 -6.04 7.68
CA LYS A 254 13.33 -5.15 8.44
C LYS A 254 12.95 -5.08 9.91
N THR A 255 13.95 -5.18 10.78
CA THR A 255 13.87 -4.86 12.20
C THR A 255 14.26 -3.42 12.47
N GLY A 256 13.78 -2.87 13.59
CA GLY A 256 14.23 -1.59 14.13
C GLY A 256 14.25 -1.59 15.65
N PHE A 257 15.20 -0.88 16.25
CA PHE A 257 15.24 -0.64 17.69
C PHE A 257 15.89 0.70 17.97
N THR A 258 15.26 1.48 18.83
CA THR A 258 15.86 2.53 19.66
C THR A 258 15.16 2.50 21.01
N LYS A 259 15.74 3.13 22.03
CA LYS A 259 15.08 3.22 23.35
C LYS A 259 13.68 3.85 23.26
N ALA A 260 13.49 4.83 22.38
CA ALA A 260 12.20 5.50 22.19
C ALA A 260 11.21 4.67 21.35
N ALA A 261 11.69 3.91 20.37
CA ALA A 261 10.83 3.12 19.49
C ALA A 261 10.32 1.82 20.15
N GLY A 262 11.11 1.26 21.07
CA GLY A 262 11.00 -0.16 21.43
C GLY A 262 11.49 -1.05 20.29
N TYR A 263 11.13 -2.33 20.32
CA TYR A 263 11.53 -3.29 19.29
C TYR A 263 10.46 -3.42 18.21
N ASN A 264 10.84 -3.13 16.97
CA ASN A 264 9.92 -3.13 15.82
C ASN A 264 10.34 -4.18 14.78
N LEU A 265 9.37 -4.66 13.99
CA LEU A 265 9.57 -5.57 12.86
C LEU A 265 8.49 -5.34 11.79
N ALA A 266 8.93 -5.18 10.54
CA ALA A 266 8.11 -5.41 9.35
C ALA A 266 8.48 -6.78 8.78
N LEU A 267 7.51 -7.68 8.73
CA LEU A 267 7.62 -9.08 8.37
C LEU A 267 6.77 -9.35 7.13
N THR A 268 7.33 -10.07 6.16
CA THR A 268 6.55 -10.57 5.02
C THR A 268 6.94 -12.00 4.71
N ALA A 269 5.97 -12.74 4.23
CA ALA A 269 6.10 -14.11 3.78
C ALA A 269 5.14 -14.35 2.63
N HIS A 270 5.42 -15.35 1.82
CA HIS A 270 4.51 -15.84 0.77
C HIS A 270 4.28 -17.34 0.94
N ARG A 271 3.01 -17.77 0.96
CA ARG A 271 2.64 -19.18 1.11
C ARG A 271 1.62 -19.57 0.04
N PRO A 272 1.46 -20.86 -0.29
CA PRO A 272 0.36 -21.31 -1.12
C PRO A 272 -0.98 -20.79 -0.61
N ASN A 273 -1.84 -20.34 -1.52
CA ASN A 273 -3.21 -20.00 -1.17
C ASN A 273 -4.01 -21.28 -0.91
N SER A 274 -4.84 -21.29 0.14
CA SER A 274 -5.71 -22.43 0.46
C SER A 274 -6.78 -22.67 -0.61
N GLN A 275 -7.14 -21.65 -1.40
CA GLN A 275 -7.98 -21.83 -2.57
C GLN A 275 -7.16 -22.29 -3.78
N GLN A 276 -7.51 -23.46 -4.32
CA GLN A 276 -6.89 -24.01 -5.53
C GLN A 276 -7.07 -23.09 -6.73
N GLY A 277 -6.04 -23.03 -7.58
CA GLY A 277 -6.04 -22.23 -8.81
C GLY A 277 -5.69 -20.75 -8.63
N LEU A 278 -5.51 -20.28 -7.39
CA LEU A 278 -5.01 -18.93 -7.11
C LEU A 278 -3.49 -18.94 -6.91
N ALA A 279 -2.87 -17.80 -7.23
CA ALA A 279 -1.44 -17.59 -6.98
C ALA A 279 -1.12 -17.65 -5.48
N GLU A 280 0.17 -17.83 -5.17
CA GLU A 280 0.66 -17.75 -3.80
C GLU A 280 0.23 -16.44 -3.15
N ARG A 281 -0.13 -16.53 -1.88
CA ARG A 281 -0.62 -15.43 -1.07
C ARG A 281 0.53 -14.80 -0.32
N ARG A 282 0.56 -13.47 -0.25
CA ARG A 282 1.58 -12.72 0.50
C ARG A 282 0.95 -11.77 1.50
N LEU A 283 1.44 -11.87 2.73
CA LEU A 283 1.03 -11.01 3.84
C LEU A 283 2.18 -10.08 4.26
N MET A 284 1.79 -8.92 4.79
CA MET A 284 2.67 -7.94 5.42
C MET A 284 2.20 -7.71 6.86
N VAL A 285 3.08 -7.97 7.82
CA VAL A 285 2.83 -7.74 9.24
C VAL A 285 3.81 -6.71 9.74
N VAL A 286 3.31 -5.64 10.35
CA VAL A 286 4.15 -4.65 11.04
C VAL A 286 3.80 -4.64 12.50
N VAL A 287 4.81 -4.78 13.36
CA VAL A 287 4.71 -4.72 14.82
C VAL A 287 5.68 -3.67 15.32
N MET A 288 5.22 -2.77 16.18
CA MET A 288 6.05 -1.71 16.78
C MET A 288 5.91 -1.66 18.29
N GLY A 289 7.02 -1.36 18.97
CA GLY A 289 7.03 -1.10 20.40
C GLY A 289 7.00 -2.35 21.29
N THR A 290 7.45 -3.52 20.84
CA THR A 290 7.56 -4.66 21.77
C THR A 290 8.72 -4.45 22.76
N LYS A 291 8.71 -5.20 23.87
CA LYS A 291 9.69 -5.07 24.96
C LYS A 291 11.00 -5.82 24.74
N GLY A 292 11.11 -6.67 23.70
CA GLY A 292 12.28 -7.52 23.48
C GLY A 292 12.47 -7.94 22.03
N MET A 293 13.71 -8.32 21.68
CA MET A 293 14.06 -8.78 20.33
C MET A 293 13.27 -10.04 19.94
N GLU A 294 13.27 -11.03 20.83
CA GLU A 294 12.58 -12.32 20.68
C GLU A 294 11.08 -12.10 20.67
N LYS A 295 10.57 -11.26 21.58
CA LYS A 295 9.14 -10.97 21.68
C LYS A 295 8.59 -10.33 20.40
N ARG A 296 9.35 -9.42 19.77
CA ARG A 296 8.97 -8.86 18.47
C ARG A 296 8.78 -9.94 17.40
N ALA A 297 9.69 -10.92 17.36
CA ALA A 297 9.68 -11.98 16.36
C ALA A 297 8.54 -12.96 16.63
N GLU A 298 8.33 -13.34 17.89
CA GLU A 298 7.21 -14.16 18.34
C GLU A 298 5.87 -13.54 17.95
N VAL A 299 5.63 -12.27 18.35
CA VAL A 299 4.36 -11.58 18.10
C VAL A 299 4.10 -11.44 16.59
N ALA A 300 5.08 -10.96 15.83
CA ALA A 300 4.92 -10.80 14.39
C ALA A 300 4.65 -12.14 13.69
N TYR A 301 5.34 -13.22 14.12
CA TYR A 301 5.16 -14.54 13.54
C TYR A 301 3.78 -15.13 13.90
N LYS A 302 3.33 -15.01 15.15
CA LYS A 302 1.98 -15.43 15.55
C LYS A 302 0.89 -14.71 14.76
N LEU A 303 1.00 -13.39 14.59
CA LEU A 303 0.05 -12.61 13.78
C LEU A 303 0.05 -13.07 12.31
N LEU A 304 1.23 -13.25 11.73
CA LEU A 304 1.40 -13.72 10.35
C LEU A 304 0.77 -15.10 10.16
N ASP A 305 1.10 -16.04 11.04
CA ASP A 305 0.67 -17.43 10.95
C ASP A 305 -0.84 -17.56 11.19
N LEU A 306 -1.37 -16.92 12.24
CA LEU A 306 -2.80 -16.80 12.48
C LEU A 306 -3.55 -16.30 11.24
N ALA A 307 -3.06 -15.23 10.60
CA ALA A 307 -3.68 -14.67 9.42
C ALA A 307 -3.66 -15.63 8.22
N TYR A 308 -2.59 -16.40 8.02
CA TYR A 308 -2.54 -17.41 6.97
C TYR A 308 -3.55 -18.55 7.19
N TYR A 309 -3.74 -18.99 8.44
CA TYR A 309 -4.61 -20.12 8.75
C TYR A 309 -6.09 -19.74 8.90
N TYR A 310 -6.38 -18.53 9.36
CA TYR A 310 -7.75 -18.07 9.63
C TYR A 310 -8.28 -17.05 8.64
N THR A 311 -7.56 -16.79 7.55
CA THR A 311 -8.11 -16.04 6.40
C THR A 311 -7.64 -16.67 5.09
N ARG A 312 -8.32 -16.35 3.99
CA ARG A 312 -7.89 -16.75 2.65
C ARG A 312 -8.24 -15.70 1.62
N ASN A 313 -7.52 -15.71 0.50
CA ASN A 313 -7.92 -14.96 -0.68
C ASN A 313 -8.81 -15.83 -1.57
N GLN A 314 -9.90 -15.24 -2.05
CA GLN A 314 -10.83 -15.86 -2.99
C GLN A 314 -11.25 -14.88 -4.08
N VAL A 315 -11.84 -15.39 -5.16
CA VAL A 315 -12.40 -14.55 -6.21
C VAL A 315 -13.69 -13.91 -5.69
N GLY A 316 -13.70 -12.58 -5.57
CA GLY A 316 -14.89 -11.82 -5.20
C GLY A 316 -15.72 -11.40 -6.41
N LEU A 317 -15.03 -11.14 -7.53
CA LEU A 317 -15.65 -10.80 -8.81
C LEU A 317 -14.78 -11.36 -9.95
N GLU A 318 -15.38 -12.11 -10.86
CA GLU A 318 -14.66 -12.65 -12.01
C GLU A 318 -14.46 -11.58 -13.09
N GLY A 319 -13.33 -11.60 -13.79
CA GLY A 319 -13.12 -10.76 -14.96
C GLY A 319 -14.18 -11.04 -16.04
N LYS A 320 -14.70 -9.98 -16.66
CA LYS A 320 -15.81 -10.00 -17.64
C LYS A 320 -17.15 -10.48 -17.10
N GLN A 321 -17.29 -10.67 -15.80
CA GLN A 321 -18.58 -10.94 -15.20
C GLN A 321 -19.52 -9.77 -15.49
N LEU A 322 -20.71 -10.07 -16.01
CA LEU A 322 -21.79 -9.09 -16.19
C LEU A 322 -22.32 -8.68 -14.81
N ILE A 323 -22.22 -7.39 -14.51
CA ILE A 323 -22.60 -6.80 -13.21
C ILE A 323 -24.01 -6.22 -13.30
N ALA A 324 -24.26 -5.46 -14.37
CA ALA A 324 -25.55 -4.82 -14.62
C ALA A 324 -25.69 -4.43 -16.10
N GLU A 325 -26.90 -4.06 -16.50
CA GLU A 325 -27.18 -3.44 -17.80
C GLU A 325 -27.81 -2.07 -17.57
N VAL A 326 -27.29 -1.06 -18.27
CA VAL A 326 -27.77 0.33 -18.17
C VAL A 326 -28.47 0.71 -19.48
N PRO A 327 -29.73 1.21 -19.43
CA PRO A 327 -30.43 1.69 -20.61
C PRO A 327 -29.68 2.79 -21.36
N VAL A 328 -29.73 2.77 -22.69
CA VAL A 328 -29.10 3.76 -23.55
C VAL A 328 -30.13 4.48 -24.44
N ASN A 329 -30.25 5.78 -24.22
CA ASN A 329 -31.06 6.69 -25.00
C ASN A 329 -30.35 7.13 -26.27
N LYS A 330 -31.12 7.31 -27.35
CA LYS A 330 -30.64 7.79 -28.66
C LYS A 330 -29.55 6.95 -29.33
N SER A 331 -29.33 5.71 -28.90
CA SER A 331 -28.42 4.77 -29.57
C SER A 331 -29.19 3.59 -30.21
N ALA A 332 -28.54 2.96 -31.19
CA ALA A 332 -29.04 1.73 -31.82
C ALA A 332 -29.00 0.57 -30.80
N ASN A 333 -27.94 0.51 -29.98
CA ASN A 333 -27.85 -0.39 -28.85
C ASN A 333 -28.62 0.21 -27.68
N LYS A 334 -29.65 -0.50 -27.19
CA LYS A 334 -30.52 0.00 -26.10
C LYS A 334 -29.98 -0.25 -24.71
N LEU A 335 -28.92 -1.04 -24.58
CA LEU A 335 -28.32 -1.42 -23.32
C LEU A 335 -26.80 -1.31 -23.40
N TYR A 336 -26.20 -0.79 -22.34
CA TYR A 336 -24.77 -0.81 -22.09
C TYR A 336 -24.48 -1.86 -21.01
N LYS A 337 -23.60 -2.81 -21.32
CA LYS A 337 -23.19 -3.85 -20.36
C LYS A 337 -22.14 -3.30 -19.43
N VAL A 338 -22.41 -3.35 -18.13
CA VAL A 338 -21.45 -3.03 -17.09
C VAL A 338 -20.79 -4.33 -16.69
N GLU A 339 -19.53 -4.52 -17.08
CA GLU A 339 -18.76 -5.74 -16.83
C GLU A 339 -17.52 -5.45 -15.98
N ALA A 340 -17.09 -6.46 -15.22
CA ALA A 340 -15.83 -6.40 -14.50
C ALA A 340 -14.65 -6.38 -15.50
N LYS A 341 -13.71 -5.45 -15.36
CA LYS A 341 -12.53 -5.40 -16.25
C LYS A 341 -11.53 -6.52 -16.00
N GLN A 342 -11.35 -6.86 -14.73
CA GLN A 342 -10.39 -7.87 -14.28
C GLN A 342 -10.95 -8.58 -13.06
N THR A 343 -10.45 -9.79 -12.82
CA THR A 343 -10.76 -10.53 -11.60
C THR A 343 -10.31 -9.73 -10.38
N GLN A 344 -11.22 -9.56 -9.42
CA GLN A 344 -10.94 -8.92 -8.13
C GLN A 344 -10.86 -10.02 -7.07
N LEU A 345 -9.72 -10.08 -6.39
CA LEU A 345 -9.55 -10.94 -5.22
C LEU A 345 -10.02 -10.21 -3.98
N ILE A 346 -10.59 -10.98 -3.05
CA ILE A 346 -10.96 -10.53 -1.71
C ILE A 346 -10.38 -11.49 -0.67
N THR A 347 -10.09 -10.97 0.51
CA THR A 347 -9.70 -11.71 1.70
C THR A 347 -10.92 -11.94 2.57
N THR A 348 -11.17 -13.19 2.94
CA THR A 348 -12.28 -13.60 3.81
C THR A 348 -11.80 -14.20 5.10
N SER A 349 -12.57 -14.03 6.19
CA SER A 349 -12.31 -14.68 7.46
C SER A 349 -12.74 -16.15 7.45
N LEU A 350 -11.92 -17.02 8.00
CA LEU A 350 -12.24 -18.43 8.28
C LEU A 350 -12.54 -18.64 9.78
N TYR A 351 -12.51 -17.59 10.58
CA TYR A 351 -12.83 -17.65 12.01
C TYR A 351 -14.35 -17.60 12.21
N GLN A 352 -14.86 -18.46 13.09
CA GLN A 352 -16.30 -18.72 13.21
C GLN A 352 -16.96 -18.16 14.46
N GLN A 353 -16.18 -17.78 15.46
CA GLN A 353 -16.71 -17.36 16.75
C GLN A 353 -16.93 -15.86 16.80
N VAL A 354 -17.88 -15.43 17.63
CA VAL A 354 -18.23 -14.01 17.85
C VAL A 354 -17.20 -13.32 18.77
N GLY A 355 -16.37 -14.08 19.47
CA GLY A 355 -15.39 -13.58 20.44
C GLY A 355 -14.11 -13.02 19.83
N ALA A 356 -13.40 -12.20 20.61
CA ALA A 356 -12.06 -11.76 20.25
C ALA A 356 -11.06 -12.91 20.39
N ILE A 357 -10.14 -13.02 19.44
CA ILE A 357 -9.04 -13.99 19.43
C ILE A 357 -8.00 -13.55 20.47
N ASP A 358 -7.69 -14.44 21.41
CA ASP A 358 -6.55 -14.29 22.31
C ASP A 358 -5.29 -14.81 21.61
N LEU A 359 -4.39 -13.90 21.20
CA LEU A 359 -3.16 -14.27 20.52
C LEU A 359 -2.20 -15.05 21.42
N ALA A 360 -2.30 -14.90 22.75
CA ALA A 360 -1.47 -15.67 23.69
C ALA A 360 -1.82 -17.17 23.66
N LEU A 361 -3.06 -17.50 23.25
CA LEU A 361 -3.55 -18.87 23.10
C LEU A 361 -3.40 -19.43 21.67
N PHE A 362 -2.74 -18.72 20.76
CA PHE A 362 -2.43 -19.25 19.43
C PHE A 362 -1.23 -20.21 19.49
N ASP A 363 -1.46 -21.47 19.13
CA ASP A 363 -0.46 -22.53 19.11
C ASP A 363 0.20 -22.59 17.73
N LEU A 364 1.48 -22.20 17.65
CA LEU A 364 2.28 -22.21 16.42
C LEU A 364 2.63 -23.61 15.92
N ALA A 365 2.61 -24.64 16.76
CA ALA A 365 2.89 -26.01 16.35
C ALA A 365 1.65 -26.67 15.73
N GLN A 366 0.46 -26.31 16.22
CA GLN A 366 -0.81 -26.81 15.70
C GLN A 366 -1.46 -25.88 14.67
N HIS A 367 -0.93 -24.66 14.52
CA HIS A 367 -1.49 -23.59 13.70
C HIS A 367 -2.95 -23.29 14.03
N SER A 368 -3.28 -23.30 15.31
CA SER A 368 -4.66 -23.23 15.79
C SER A 368 -4.82 -22.29 16.98
N ILE A 369 -6.00 -21.68 17.06
CA ILE A 369 -6.44 -20.91 18.23
C ILE A 369 -6.94 -21.91 19.27
N MET A 370 -6.36 -21.86 20.47
CA MET A 370 -6.82 -22.66 21.60
C MET A 370 -7.83 -21.87 22.42
N GLN A 371 -8.95 -22.48 22.78
CA GLN A 371 -9.96 -21.88 23.66
C GLN A 371 -10.48 -22.90 24.67
N ALA A 372 -10.71 -22.44 25.91
CA ALA A 372 -11.37 -23.25 26.92
C ALA A 372 -12.85 -23.46 26.57
N ASP A 373 -13.30 -24.70 26.60
CA ASP A 373 -14.72 -25.05 26.50
C ASP A 373 -15.49 -24.70 27.79
N ALA A 374 -16.78 -25.03 27.83
CA ALA A 374 -17.65 -24.76 28.99
C ALA A 374 -17.20 -25.50 30.26
N GLN A 375 -16.34 -26.51 30.14
CA GLN A 375 -15.78 -27.32 31.22
C GLN A 375 -14.36 -26.86 31.59
N GLY A 376 -13.82 -25.85 30.91
CA GLY A 376 -12.48 -25.31 31.14
C GLY A 376 -11.37 -26.09 30.42
N GLN A 377 -11.70 -27.08 29.58
CA GLN A 377 -10.72 -27.84 28.81
C GLN A 377 -10.32 -27.07 27.54
N MET A 378 -9.02 -26.96 27.29
CA MET A 378 -8.51 -26.30 26.10
C MET A 378 -8.77 -27.16 24.86
N THR A 379 -9.43 -26.56 23.87
CA THR A 379 -9.75 -27.19 22.57
C THR A 379 -9.28 -26.29 21.42
N ALA A 380 -8.85 -26.90 20.32
CA ALA A 380 -8.43 -26.18 19.12
C ALA A 380 -9.65 -25.78 18.28
N ILE A 381 -9.71 -24.53 17.86
CA ILE A 381 -10.78 -24.03 16.97
C ILE A 381 -10.34 -24.22 15.52
N ALA A 382 -10.91 -25.16 14.79
CA ALA A 382 -10.59 -25.31 13.37
C ALA A 382 -11.09 -24.11 12.53
N PRO A 383 -10.34 -23.68 11.48
CA PRO A 383 -10.83 -22.73 10.48
C PRO A 383 -12.02 -23.30 9.68
N LYS A 384 -12.93 -22.43 9.22
CA LYS A 384 -13.99 -22.82 8.28
C LYS A 384 -13.41 -23.25 6.93
N THR A 385 -13.99 -24.29 6.34
CA THR A 385 -13.74 -24.69 4.95
C THR A 385 -14.59 -23.90 3.97
N ASP A 386 -15.83 -23.63 4.35
CA ASP A 386 -16.83 -22.97 3.50
C ASP A 386 -17.09 -21.54 3.96
N VAL A 387 -16.95 -20.62 3.02
CA VAL A 387 -17.25 -19.20 3.21
C VAL A 387 -18.17 -18.76 2.09
N VAL A 388 -19.33 -18.22 2.48
CA VAL A 388 -20.28 -17.63 1.55
C VAL A 388 -20.10 -16.11 1.56
N THR A 389 -19.87 -15.55 0.39
CA THR A 389 -19.87 -14.11 0.16
C THR A 389 -21.04 -13.72 -0.74
N HIS A 390 -21.56 -12.52 -0.57
CA HIS A 390 -22.56 -11.95 -1.45
C HIS A 390 -22.16 -10.54 -1.89
N MET A 391 -22.77 -10.06 -2.96
CA MET A 391 -22.40 -8.81 -3.60
C MET A 391 -23.64 -7.93 -3.79
N ASN A 392 -23.52 -6.66 -3.44
CA ASN A 392 -24.52 -5.63 -3.72
C ASN A 392 -23.97 -4.66 -4.77
N VAL A 393 -24.76 -4.38 -5.80
CA VAL A 393 -24.41 -3.45 -6.88
C VAL A 393 -25.28 -2.21 -6.79
N ALA A 394 -24.65 -1.05 -6.65
CA ALA A 394 -25.28 0.25 -6.72
C ALA A 394 -24.92 0.95 -8.04
N LEU A 395 -25.84 0.99 -9.00
CA LEU A 395 -25.66 1.75 -10.23
C LEU A 395 -25.52 3.23 -9.94
N LYS A 396 -24.49 3.86 -10.54
CA LYS A 396 -24.27 5.32 -10.48
C LYS A 396 -24.94 6.04 -11.64
N GLN A 397 -25.25 5.31 -12.72
CA GLN A 397 -26.00 5.81 -13.87
C GLN A 397 -27.33 5.07 -13.99
N LYS A 398 -28.43 5.81 -14.07
CA LYS A 398 -29.76 5.23 -14.33
C LYS A 398 -29.94 4.90 -15.82
N ASP A 399 -29.35 5.73 -16.67
CA ASP A 399 -29.36 5.64 -18.12
C ASP A 399 -28.13 6.37 -18.68
N LEU A 400 -27.80 6.09 -19.94
CA LEU A 400 -26.79 6.78 -20.72
C LEU A 400 -27.47 7.41 -21.94
N THR A 401 -27.03 8.58 -22.38
CA THR A 401 -27.59 9.23 -23.57
C THR A 401 -26.51 9.46 -24.61
N ALA A 402 -26.68 8.87 -25.80
CA ALA A 402 -25.75 9.04 -26.91
C ALA A 402 -25.76 10.49 -27.47
N PRO A 403 -24.62 10.99 -28.00
CA PRO A 403 -23.33 10.32 -28.05
C PRO A 403 -22.53 10.44 -26.74
N VAL A 404 -21.76 9.40 -26.40
CA VAL A 404 -20.85 9.39 -25.24
C VAL A 404 -19.46 8.92 -25.69
N ASN A 405 -18.41 9.62 -25.26
CA ASN A 405 -17.02 9.17 -25.40
C ASN A 405 -16.18 9.71 -24.24
N GLN A 406 -16.38 9.16 -23.04
CA GLN A 406 -15.67 9.57 -21.83
C GLN A 406 -15.64 8.45 -20.80
N VAL A 407 -14.76 8.57 -19.81
CA VAL A 407 -14.76 7.68 -18.64
C VAL A 407 -15.96 8.01 -17.76
N ILE A 408 -16.75 6.99 -17.43
CA ILE A 408 -17.92 7.10 -16.55
C ILE A 408 -17.83 6.04 -15.46
N GLN A 409 -18.06 6.45 -14.22
CA GLN A 409 -18.35 5.54 -13.12
C GLN A 409 -19.77 5.01 -13.29
N LEU A 410 -19.89 3.72 -13.61
CA LEU A 410 -21.14 3.05 -13.96
C LEU A 410 -21.83 2.44 -12.74
N ALA A 411 -21.05 1.83 -11.85
CA ALA A 411 -21.55 1.16 -10.67
C ALA A 411 -20.53 1.23 -9.53
N GLN A 412 -21.03 1.05 -8.31
CA GLN A 412 -20.22 0.69 -7.15
C GLN A 412 -20.67 -0.69 -6.70
N VAL A 413 -19.70 -1.55 -6.41
CA VAL A 413 -19.93 -2.93 -6.03
C VAL A 413 -19.36 -3.14 -4.64
N ASN A 414 -20.17 -3.72 -3.77
CA ASN A 414 -19.84 -3.99 -2.38
C ASN A 414 -19.91 -5.50 -2.14
N ILE A 415 -18.82 -6.11 -1.68
CA ILE A 415 -18.78 -7.54 -1.36
C ILE A 415 -18.78 -7.74 0.16
N TYR A 416 -19.61 -8.66 0.62
CA TYR A 416 -19.85 -8.95 2.03
C TYR A 416 -19.60 -10.41 2.37
N GLN A 417 -19.23 -10.67 3.63
CA GLN A 417 -19.26 -11.98 4.27
C GLN A 417 -20.17 -11.89 5.49
N GLY A 418 -21.32 -12.59 5.46
CA GLY A 418 -22.41 -12.26 6.39
C GLY A 418 -22.76 -10.77 6.25
N ASP A 419 -22.86 -10.05 7.36
CA ASP A 419 -23.14 -8.60 7.36
C ASP A 419 -21.87 -7.72 7.28
N GLN A 420 -20.68 -8.33 7.29
CA GLN A 420 -19.42 -7.58 7.24
C GLN A 420 -19.08 -7.22 5.78
N LEU A 421 -18.97 -5.92 5.51
CA LEU A 421 -18.41 -5.41 4.26
C LEU A 421 -16.92 -5.77 4.19
N LEU A 422 -16.53 -6.55 3.18
CA LEU A 422 -15.13 -6.92 2.95
C LEU A 422 -14.41 -5.89 2.11
N GLN A 423 -15.03 -5.48 1.00
CA GLN A 423 -14.42 -4.60 0.02
C GLN A 423 -15.50 -3.88 -0.80
N SER A 424 -15.17 -2.66 -1.22
CA SER A 424 -15.95 -1.87 -2.16
C SER A 424 -15.07 -1.47 -3.33
N PHE A 425 -15.58 -1.56 -4.55
CA PHE A 425 -14.89 -1.12 -5.75
C PHE A 425 -15.84 -0.45 -6.72
N ASP A 426 -15.32 0.56 -7.42
CA ASP A 426 -16.03 1.28 -8.46
C ASP A 426 -15.76 0.64 -9.82
N ILE A 427 -16.82 0.52 -10.63
CA ILE A 427 -16.75 0.07 -12.00
C ILE A 427 -16.76 1.30 -12.90
N GLU A 428 -15.58 1.67 -13.37
CA GLU A 428 -15.39 2.77 -14.31
C GLU A 428 -15.06 2.24 -15.70
N ASP A 429 -15.71 2.80 -16.72
CA ASP A 429 -15.44 2.43 -18.11
C ASP A 429 -15.37 3.60 -19.09
N GLN A 430 -14.56 3.44 -20.14
CA GLN A 430 -14.52 4.37 -21.27
C GLN A 430 -15.74 4.09 -22.14
N VAL A 431 -16.85 4.73 -21.80
CA VAL A 431 -18.12 4.52 -22.49
C VAL A 431 -18.06 5.19 -23.86
N GLN A 432 -18.17 4.36 -24.90
CA GLN A 432 -18.26 4.80 -26.29
C GLN A 432 -19.61 4.39 -26.87
N ILE A 433 -20.50 5.38 -27.03
CA ILE A 433 -21.85 5.17 -27.53
C ILE A 433 -22.10 6.16 -28.67
N GLU A 434 -22.37 5.63 -29.85
CA GLU A 434 -22.78 6.42 -31.00
C GLU A 434 -24.29 6.71 -31.00
N GLU A 435 -24.64 7.89 -31.50
CA GLU A 435 -26.02 8.29 -31.69
C GLU A 435 -26.62 7.56 -32.91
N SER A 436 -27.86 7.06 -32.78
CA SER A 436 -28.55 6.38 -33.88
C SER A 436 -28.63 7.26 -35.11
N THR A 437 -28.24 6.69 -36.25
CA THR A 437 -28.45 7.32 -37.56
C THR A 437 -29.94 7.48 -37.88
N TRP A 438 -30.28 8.40 -38.78
CA TRP A 438 -31.67 8.61 -39.21
C TRP A 438 -32.33 7.32 -39.71
N TYR A 439 -31.57 6.49 -40.44
CA TYR A 439 -32.03 5.22 -40.99
C TYR A 439 -32.39 4.24 -39.86
N GLN A 440 -31.52 4.09 -38.86
CA GLN A 440 -31.79 3.24 -37.68
C GLN A 440 -33.00 3.72 -36.89
N ARG A 441 -33.19 5.04 -36.74
CA ARG A 441 -34.39 5.61 -36.08
C ARG A 441 -35.66 5.32 -36.87
N PHE A 442 -35.62 5.46 -38.19
CA PHE A 442 -36.76 5.21 -39.07
C PHE A 442 -37.20 3.74 -39.00
N TRP A 443 -36.25 2.80 -39.08
CA TRP A 443 -36.56 1.37 -38.99
C TRP A 443 -37.06 0.95 -37.60
N ALA A 444 -36.47 1.49 -36.53
CA ALA A 444 -36.97 1.25 -35.17
C ALA A 444 -38.42 1.73 -34.99
N TRP A 445 -38.74 2.93 -35.49
CA TRP A 445 -40.11 3.45 -35.49
C TRP A 445 -41.06 2.59 -36.34
N LEU A 446 -40.61 2.13 -37.51
CA LEU A 446 -41.42 1.31 -38.41
C LEU A 446 -41.78 -0.03 -37.77
N GLN A 447 -40.81 -0.69 -37.12
CA GLN A 447 -41.02 -1.96 -36.40
C GLN A 447 -41.94 -1.79 -35.19
N GLU A 448 -41.82 -0.67 -34.45
CA GLU A 448 -42.71 -0.37 -33.32
C GLU A 448 -44.17 -0.18 -33.77
N LYS A 449 -44.39 0.47 -34.92
CA LYS A 449 -45.73 0.71 -35.46
C LYS A 449 -46.31 -0.48 -36.21
N PHE A 450 -45.46 -1.34 -36.77
CA PHE A 450 -45.86 -2.49 -37.58
C PHE A 450 -45.06 -3.74 -37.17
N PRO A 451 -45.43 -4.40 -36.05
CA PRO A 451 -44.66 -5.52 -35.49
C PRO A 451 -44.52 -6.74 -36.44
N PHE A 452 -45.39 -6.85 -37.44
CA PHE A 452 -45.34 -7.92 -38.46
C PHE A 452 -44.24 -7.70 -39.53
N LEU A 453 -43.57 -6.55 -39.53
CA LEU A 453 -42.43 -6.25 -40.41
C LEU A 453 -41.07 -6.57 -39.78
N ALA A 454 -41.05 -7.06 -38.53
CA ALA A 454 -39.84 -7.33 -37.76
C ALA A 454 -39.20 -8.68 -38.12
#